data_AF-A0A3C1THC7-F1
#
_entry.id   AF-A0A3C1THC7-F1
#
_cell.length_a   1.000
_cell.length_b   1.000
_cell.length_c   1.000
_cell.angle_alpha   90.00
_cell.angle_beta   90.00
_cell.angle_gamma   90.00
#
_symmetry.space_group_name_H-M   'P 1'
#
loop_
_entity.id
_entity.type
_entity.pdbx_description
1 polymer ?
#
loop_
_entity_poly.entity_id
_entity_poly.type
_entity_poly.pdbx_seq_one_letter_code
_entity_poly.pdbx_strand_id
1 'polypeptide(L)'
;PSMMNNAATKGLWIPVVAYSVCLCSMGVAAALRKYSVRQASYVWVLAGAVLFILSDSTIALNKFMQPFDASSLLVMTTYAAAQWLIIWGVKK
;
A
#
# COMPACT_ATOMS: atom_id res chain seq x y z
N PRO A 1 -18.94 -15.01 -5.96
CA PRO A 1 -17.76 -14.51 -6.70
C PRO A 1 -16.72 -15.63 -6.89
N SER A 2 -16.18 -15.79 -8.10
CA SER A 2 -15.22 -16.84 -8.51
C SER A 2 -14.00 -17.04 -7.58
N MET A 3 -13.68 -16.02 -6.78
CA MET A 3 -12.60 -16.01 -5.77
C MET A 3 -12.87 -16.90 -4.53
N MET A 4 -14.13 -17.27 -4.25
CA MET A 4 -14.51 -18.09 -3.09
C MET A 4 -14.46 -19.61 -3.38
N ASN A 5 -14.32 -20.00 -4.65
CA ASN A 5 -14.35 -21.40 -5.08
C ASN A 5 -12.96 -21.98 -5.39
N ASN A 6 -11.89 -21.19 -5.21
CA ASN A 6 -10.50 -21.63 -5.42
C ASN A 6 -9.92 -22.24 -4.14
N ALA A 7 -9.46 -23.48 -4.19
CA ALA A 7 -8.87 -24.17 -3.03
C ALA A 7 -7.64 -23.44 -2.45
N ALA A 8 -6.88 -22.73 -3.30
CA ALA A 8 -5.70 -21.96 -2.90
C ALA A 8 -6.00 -20.65 -2.16
N THR A 9 -7.22 -20.11 -2.23
CA THR A 9 -7.64 -18.85 -1.57
C THR A 9 -8.60 -19.07 -0.40
N LYS A 10 -8.93 -20.33 -0.08
CA LYS A 10 -9.77 -20.65 1.09
C LYS A 10 -9.13 -20.11 2.37
N GLY A 11 -9.81 -19.19 3.04
CA GLY A 11 -9.36 -18.60 4.30
C GLY A 11 -8.49 -17.33 4.20
N LEU A 12 -8.07 -16.91 3.00
CA LEU A 12 -7.29 -15.67 2.82
C LEU A 12 -8.13 -14.38 2.86
N TRP A 13 -9.45 -14.49 2.89
CA TRP A 13 -10.35 -13.33 2.88
C TRP A 13 -10.23 -12.47 4.15
N ILE A 14 -10.26 -13.08 5.33
CA ILE A 14 -10.12 -12.37 6.61
C ILE A 14 -8.81 -11.56 6.66
N PRO A 15 -7.63 -12.15 6.42
CA PRO A 15 -6.38 -11.39 6.50
C PRO A 15 -6.28 -10.31 5.41
N VAL A 16 -6.81 -10.54 4.21
CA VAL A 16 -6.82 -9.53 3.13
C VAL A 16 -7.67 -8.33 3.52
N VAL A 17 -8.88 -8.54 4.03
CA VAL A 17 -9.75 -7.44 4.47
C VAL A 17 -9.12 -6.67 5.63
N ALA A 18 -8.59 -7.38 6.64
CA ALA A 18 -7.91 -6.74 7.77
C ALA A 18 -6.71 -5.89 7.30
N TYR A 19 -5.93 -6.43 6.35
CA TYR A 19 -4.82 -5.72 5.74
C TYR A 19 -5.28 -4.47 4.98
N SER A 20 -6.30 -4.59 4.13
CA SER A 20 -6.85 -3.47 3.37
C SER A 20 -7.37 -2.36 4.29
N VAL A 21 -8.01 -2.69 5.40
CA VAL A 21 -8.45 -1.70 6.40
C VAL A 21 -7.26 -0.99 7.02
N CYS A 22 -6.21 -1.73 7.40
CA CYS A 22 -4.96 -1.13 7.92
C CYS A 22 -4.33 -0.18 6.88
N LEU A 23 -4.23 -0.61 5.64
CA LEU A 23 -3.67 0.17 4.53
C LEU A 23 -4.49 1.45 4.27
N CYS A 24 -5.82 1.36 4.26
CA CYS A 24 -6.70 2.52 4.15
C CYS A 24 -6.54 3.47 5.34
N SER A 25 -6.46 2.94 6.57
CA SER A 25 -6.27 3.77 7.77
C SER A 25 -4.97 4.57 7.72
N MET A 26 -3.88 3.97 7.21
CA MET A 26 -2.61 4.65 6.98
C MET A 26 -2.76 5.78 5.96
N GLY A 27 -3.44 5.53 4.84
CA GLY A 27 -3.70 6.54 3.81
C GLY A 27 -4.55 7.71 4.32
N VAL A 28 -5.60 7.42 5.10
CA VAL A 28 -6.43 8.44 5.75
C VAL A 28 -5.62 9.23 6.77
N ALA A 29 -4.82 8.58 7.61
CA ALA A 29 -3.95 9.26 8.57
C ALA A 29 -2.93 10.18 7.87
N ALA A 30 -2.37 9.77 6.73
CA ALA A 30 -1.51 10.61 5.91
C ALA A 30 -2.25 11.84 5.35
N ALA A 31 -3.50 11.67 4.90
CA ALA A 31 -4.35 12.76 4.40
C ALA A 31 -4.77 13.75 5.51
N LEU A 32 -5.07 13.26 6.71
CA LEU A 32 -5.47 14.09 7.86
C LEU A 32 -4.36 15.04 8.34
N ARG A 33 -3.09 14.74 8.04
CA ARG A 33 -1.95 15.61 8.38
C ARG A 33 -1.97 16.98 7.68
N LYS A 34 -2.83 17.21 6.67
CA LYS A 34 -2.86 18.42 5.83
C LYS A 34 -2.84 19.74 6.61
N TYR A 35 -3.46 19.77 7.79
CA TYR A 35 -3.57 20.99 8.61
C TYR A 35 -2.76 20.94 9.92
N SER A 36 -2.08 19.83 10.19
CA SER A 36 -1.36 19.61 11.47
C SER A 36 0.16 19.69 11.33
N VAL A 37 0.70 19.64 10.12
CA VAL A 37 2.14 19.71 9.86
C VAL A 37 2.47 20.71 8.76
N ARG A 38 3.76 21.04 8.60
CA ARG A 38 4.24 21.85 7.48
C ARG A 38 3.78 21.25 6.15
N GLN A 39 3.33 22.10 5.23
CA GLN A 39 2.85 21.69 3.91
C GLN A 39 3.85 20.80 3.16
N ALA A 40 5.15 21.08 3.30
CA ALA A 40 6.20 20.22 2.75
C ALA A 40 6.14 18.79 3.32
N SER A 41 6.15 18.64 4.65
CA SER A 41 6.02 17.33 5.34
C SER A 41 4.79 16.57 4.87
N TYR A 42 3.64 17.25 4.79
CA TYR A 42 2.38 16.67 4.33
C TYR A 42 2.48 16.08 2.92
N VAL A 43 3.00 16.85 1.94
CA VAL A 43 3.07 16.40 0.54
C VAL A 43 3.99 15.18 0.40
N TRP A 44 5.13 15.15 1.10
CA TRP A 44 6.05 14.00 1.06
C TRP A 44 5.42 12.74 1.65
N VAL A 45 4.75 12.85 2.80
CA VAL A 45 4.07 11.70 3.44
C VAL A 45 2.89 11.23 2.60
N LEU A 46 2.10 12.14 2.02
CA LEU A 46 0.97 11.79 1.15
C LEU A 46 1.45 11.08 -0.13
N ALA A 47 2.49 11.60 -0.78
CA ALA A 47 3.08 10.97 -1.96
C ALA A 47 3.60 9.57 -1.64
N GLY A 48 4.30 9.41 -0.51
CA GLY A 48 4.76 8.11 -0.02
C GLY A 48 3.60 7.16 0.28
N ALA A 49 2.52 7.64 0.91
CA ALA A 49 1.33 6.85 1.22
C ALA A 49 0.62 6.34 -0.05
N VAL A 50 0.46 7.18 -1.07
CA VAL A 50 -0.11 6.79 -2.37
C VAL A 50 0.75 5.72 -3.03
N LEU A 51 2.08 5.91 -3.01
CA LEU A 51 3.02 4.99 -3.63
C LEU A 51 3.07 3.64 -2.89
N PHE A 52 2.89 3.65 -1.57
CA PHE A 52 2.73 2.46 -0.73
C PHE A 52 1.48 1.66 -1.14
N ILE A 53 0.32 2.32 -1.23
CA ILE A 53 -0.95 1.70 -1.66
C ILE A 53 -0.83 1.11 -3.08
N LEU A 54 -0.14 1.80 -3.99
CA LEU A 54 0.12 1.29 -5.34
C LEU A 54 0.99 0.01 -5.30
N SER A 55 2.04 0.00 -4.48
CA SER A 55 2.89 -1.17 -4.27
C SER A 55 2.07 -2.38 -3.77
N ASP A 56 1.24 -2.18 -2.75
CA ASP A 56 0.36 -3.22 -2.21
C ASP A 56 -0.69 -3.72 -3.20
N SER A 57 -1.22 -2.81 -4.01
CA SER A 57 -2.14 -3.16 -5.09
C SER A 57 -1.48 -4.09 -6.10
N THR A 58 -0.19 -3.91 -6.40
CA THR A 58 0.54 -4.83 -7.29
C THR A 58 0.75 -6.21 -6.68
N ILE A 59 0.91 -6.33 -5.35
CA ILE A 59 0.94 -7.63 -4.65
C ILE A 59 -0.41 -8.34 -4.82
N ALA A 60 -1.52 -7.61 -4.63
CA ALA A 60 -2.85 -8.17 -4.80
C ALA A 60 -3.10 -8.63 -6.26
N LEU A 61 -2.71 -7.81 -7.25
CA LEU A 61 -2.80 -8.18 -8.67
C LEU A 61 -1.98 -9.44 -8.98
N ASN A 62 -0.76 -9.53 -8.48
CA ASN A 62 0.12 -10.69 -8.66
C ASN A 62 -0.47 -11.97 -8.01
N LYS A 63 -1.14 -11.83 -6.86
CA LYS A 63 -1.71 -12.94 -6.10
C LYS A 63 -3.05 -13.45 -6.66
N PHE A 64 -3.88 -12.55 -7.23
CA PHE A 64 -5.27 -12.85 -7.59
C PHE A 64 -5.59 -12.83 -9.09
N MET A 65 -4.76 -12.19 -9.93
CA MET A 65 -5.02 -12.11 -11.37
C MET A 65 -4.03 -12.95 -12.18
N GLN A 66 -2.78 -12.51 -12.28
CA GLN A 66 -1.79 -13.17 -13.10
C GLN A 66 -0.40 -13.00 -12.47
N PRO A 67 0.33 -14.08 -12.16
CA PRO A 67 1.68 -13.97 -11.63
C PRO A 67 2.61 -13.45 -12.71
N PHE A 68 3.40 -12.43 -12.39
CA PHE A 68 4.43 -11.88 -13.27
C PHE A 68 5.79 -11.93 -12.57
N ASP A 69 6.84 -12.43 -13.26
CA ASP A 69 8.16 -12.64 -12.66
C ASP A 69 8.83 -11.35 -12.18
N ALA A 70 8.55 -10.22 -12.83
CA ALA A 70 9.05 -8.91 -12.44
C ALA A 70 8.27 -8.25 -11.27
N SER A 71 7.22 -8.90 -10.75
CA SER A 71 6.36 -8.36 -9.68
C SER A 71 7.12 -8.03 -8.43
N SER A 72 7.94 -8.97 -7.96
CA SER A 72 8.69 -8.78 -6.72
C SER A 72 9.63 -7.58 -6.80
N LEU A 73 10.25 -7.33 -7.96
CA LEU A 73 11.16 -6.22 -8.15
C LEU A 73 10.42 -4.87 -8.19
N LEU A 74 9.30 -4.80 -8.93
CA LEU A 74 8.44 -3.61 -8.98
C LEU A 74 7.81 -3.29 -7.62
N VAL A 75 7.36 -4.31 -6.90
CA VAL A 75 6.84 -4.17 -5.53
C VAL A 75 7.93 -3.63 -4.61
N MET A 76 9.11 -4.24 -4.57
CA MET A 76 10.17 -3.80 -3.64
C MET A 76 10.70 -2.40 -3.97
N THR A 77 10.83 -2.04 -5.24
CA THR A 77 11.29 -0.70 -5.63
C THR A 77 10.27 0.39 -5.28
N THR A 78 8.99 0.16 -5.58
CA THR A 78 7.91 1.08 -5.17
C THR A 78 7.79 1.16 -3.66
N TYR A 79 7.88 0.02 -2.96
CA TYR A 79 7.85 -0.04 -1.50
C TYR A 79 8.98 0.76 -0.85
N ALA A 80 10.23 0.57 -1.30
CA ALA A 80 11.37 1.30 -0.77
C ALA A 80 11.25 2.81 -1.02
N ALA A 81 10.80 3.21 -2.21
CA ALA A 81 10.53 4.61 -2.53
C ALA A 81 9.43 5.20 -1.62
N ALA A 82 8.34 4.46 -1.40
CA ALA A 82 7.25 4.86 -0.52
C ALA A 82 7.71 5.08 0.92
N GLN A 83 8.46 4.12 1.48
CA GLN A 83 9.01 4.23 2.83
C GLN A 83 9.96 5.41 2.98
N TRP A 84 10.82 5.63 1.99
CA TRP A 84 11.74 6.76 2.01
C TRP A 84 11.00 8.10 2.00
N LEU A 85 9.97 8.23 1.15
CA LEU A 85 9.13 9.43 1.09
C LEU A 85 8.40 9.69 2.43
N ILE A 86 7.89 8.64 3.08
CA ILE A 86 7.21 8.75 4.38
C ILE A 86 8.20 9.22 5.46
N ILE A 87 9.36 8.56 5.59
CA ILE A 87 10.37 8.89 6.61
C ILE A 87 10.92 10.30 6.39
N TRP A 88 11.24 10.63 5.14
CA TRP A 88 11.74 11.95 4.76
C TRP A 88 10.70 13.03 5.05
N GLY A 89 9.43 12.77 4.72
CA GLY A 89 8.33 13.68 5.02
C GLY A 89 8.11 13.88 6.52
N VAL A 90 8.24 12.82 7.33
CA VAL A 90 8.13 12.91 8.80
C VAL A 90 9.27 13.74 9.42
N LYS A 91 10.49 13.63 8.89
CA LYS A 91 11.65 14.41 9.38
C LYS A 91 11.53 15.91 9.06
N LYS A 92 10.76 16.27 8.01
CA LYS A 92 10.66 17.62 7.46
C LYS A 92 9.48 18.41 8.02
#